data_AF-A0A815V0F2-F1
#
_entry.id   AF-A0A815V0F2-F1
#
_cell.length_a   1.000
_cell.length_b   1.000
_cell.length_c   1.000
_cell.angle_alpha   90.00
_cell.angle_beta   90.00
_cell.angle_gamma   90.00
#
_symmetry.space_group_name_H-M   'P 1'
#
loop_
_entity.id
_entity.type
_entity.pdbx_description
1 polymer ?
#
loop_
_entity_poly.entity_id
_entity_poly.type
_entity_poly.pdbx_seq_one_letter_code
_entity_poly.pdbx_strand_id
1 'polypeptide(L)'
;MPDVCLDRAVKESQICDLSLCMGTSMRVSPACKLPCMNLKSGQKMVIINLQKTPYDDQCALRIYARCDEVMSMVMKELNLTIPQYTDLKLWADTQWMTDFEQNWPFRTAGDTDWFSGAI
;
A
#
# COMPACT_ATOMS: atom_id res chain seq x y z
N MET A 1 10.13 -5.85 -8.29
CA MET A 1 9.52 -4.58 -7.80
C MET A 1 10.60 -3.53 -7.92
N PRO A 2 10.31 -2.32 -8.40
CA PRO A 2 11.32 -1.25 -8.48
C PRO A 2 11.99 -1.02 -7.12
N ASP A 3 13.32 -0.90 -7.11
CA ASP A 3 14.10 -0.84 -5.87
C ASP A 3 13.71 0.36 -5.01
N VAL A 4 13.51 1.54 -5.62
CA VAL A 4 13.09 2.77 -4.92
C VAL A 4 11.75 2.60 -4.19
N CYS A 5 10.78 1.93 -4.80
CA CYS A 5 9.49 1.68 -4.16
C CYS A 5 9.62 0.71 -2.98
N LEU A 6 10.50 -0.30 -3.11
CA LEU A 6 10.75 -1.28 -2.06
C LEU A 6 11.44 -0.64 -0.87
N ASP A 7 12.49 0.14 -1.09
CA ASP A 7 13.26 0.78 -0.03
C ASP A 7 12.39 1.72 0.80
N ARG A 8 11.54 2.52 0.12
CA ARG A 8 10.56 3.36 0.81
C ARG A 8 9.57 2.51 1.61
N ALA A 9 9.01 1.46 1.02
CA ALA A 9 8.07 0.59 1.71
C ALA A 9 8.69 -0.09 2.94
N VAL A 10 9.96 -0.52 2.86
CA VAL A 10 10.73 -1.09 3.97
C VAL A 10 10.90 -0.06 5.08
N LYS A 11 11.32 1.17 4.75
CA LYS A 11 11.52 2.24 5.72
C LYS A 11 10.23 2.57 6.48
N GLU A 12 9.12 2.77 5.77
CA GLU A 12 7.82 3.07 6.38
C GLU A 12 7.32 1.90 7.25
N SER A 13 7.53 0.66 6.77
CA SER A 13 7.14 -0.55 7.51
C SER A 13 7.92 -0.72 8.83
N GLN A 14 9.16 -0.23 8.88
CA GLN A 14 9.99 -0.26 10.08
C GLN A 14 9.58 0.79 11.12
N ILE A 15 9.03 1.94 10.71
CA ILE A 15 8.69 3.04 11.63
C ILE A 15 7.22 3.10 12.02
N CYS A 16 6.32 2.50 11.24
CA CYS A 16 4.90 2.54 11.56
C CYS A 16 4.57 1.76 12.85
N ASP A 17 3.53 2.25 13.52
CA ASP A 17 2.96 1.70 14.75
C ASP A 17 1.86 0.65 14.47
N LEU A 18 1.19 0.77 13.33
CA LEU A 18 0.14 -0.12 12.85
C LEU A 18 0.33 -0.48 11.37
N SER A 19 0.33 -1.78 11.09
CA SER A 19 0.26 -2.33 9.72
C SER A 19 -1.11 -2.93 9.45
N LEU A 20 -1.82 -2.43 8.44
CA LEU A 20 -3.13 -2.93 8.02
C LEU A 20 -3.04 -3.70 6.69
N CYS A 21 -3.25 -5.01 6.74
CA CYS A 21 -3.24 -5.88 5.56
C CYS A 21 -4.67 -6.15 5.11
N MET A 22 -5.04 -5.73 3.90
CA MET A 22 -6.40 -5.90 3.36
C MET A 22 -6.36 -6.65 2.04
N GLY A 23 -7.24 -7.65 1.87
CA GLY A 23 -7.45 -8.33 0.59
C GLY A 23 -6.23 -9.09 0.06
N THR A 24 -5.25 -9.40 0.91
CA THR A 24 -4.01 -10.09 0.53
C THR A 24 -3.92 -11.47 1.17
N SER A 25 -3.43 -12.46 0.41
CA SER A 25 -3.14 -13.80 0.91
C SER A 25 -1.81 -13.87 1.66
N MET A 26 -0.99 -12.82 1.60
CA MET A 26 0.33 -12.72 2.25
C MET A 26 1.32 -13.83 1.86
N ARG A 27 1.27 -14.33 0.62
CA ARG A 27 2.17 -15.42 0.15
C ARG A 27 3.35 -14.97 -0.70
N VAL A 28 3.33 -13.75 -1.22
CA VAL A 28 4.32 -13.28 -2.21
C VAL A 28 5.38 -12.41 -1.52
N SER A 29 6.62 -12.90 -1.55
CA SER A 29 7.82 -12.17 -1.09
C SER A 29 8.30 -11.21 -2.19
N PRO A 30 8.83 -10.01 -1.86
CA PRO A 30 9.13 -9.50 -0.52
C PRO A 30 7.95 -8.83 0.21
N ALA A 31 6.88 -8.47 -0.50
CA ALA A 31 5.80 -7.63 0.02
C ALA A 31 5.12 -8.20 1.28
N CYS A 32 4.93 -9.52 1.36
CA CYS A 32 4.30 -10.15 2.53
C CYS A 32 5.08 -9.98 3.85
N LYS A 33 6.38 -9.66 3.78
CA LYS A 33 7.21 -9.47 4.98
C LYS A 33 7.13 -8.05 5.52
N LEU A 34 6.75 -7.07 4.68
CA LEU A 34 6.71 -5.66 5.05
C LEU A 34 5.87 -5.42 6.31
N PRO A 35 4.63 -5.94 6.41
CA PRO A 35 3.80 -5.71 7.60
C PRO A 35 4.39 -6.29 8.90
N CYS A 36 5.33 -7.24 8.79
CA CYS A 36 5.95 -7.93 9.94
C CYS A 36 7.21 -7.24 10.46
N MET A 37 7.74 -6.22 9.76
CA MET A 37 9.12 -5.77 9.98
C MET A 37 9.39 -5.18 11.36
N ASN A 38 8.39 -4.61 12.04
CA ASN A 38 8.57 -3.97 13.34
C ASN A 38 7.75 -4.60 14.49
N LEU A 39 7.24 -5.83 14.31
CA LEU A 39 6.41 -6.52 15.32
C LEU A 39 7.09 -6.65 16.69
N LYS A 40 8.42 -6.83 16.72
CA LYS A 40 9.18 -6.99 17.97
C LYS A 40 9.28 -5.70 18.80
N SER A 41 9.05 -4.55 18.17
CA SER A 41 9.14 -3.23 18.83
C SER A 41 7.79 -2.73 19.31
N GLY A 42 6.75 -3.58 19.33
CA GLY A 42 5.41 -3.23 19.78
C GLY A 42 4.45 -2.76 18.69
N GLN A 43 4.87 -2.77 17.42
CA GLN A 43 3.99 -2.55 16.27
C GLN A 43 2.87 -3.59 16.26
N LYS A 44 1.65 -3.17 15.89
CA LYS A 44 0.51 -4.07 15.71
C LYS A 44 0.27 -4.35 14.24
N MET A 45 -0.10 -5.58 13.93
CA MET A 45 -0.59 -5.97 12.61
C MET A 45 -2.06 -6.35 12.68
N VAL A 46 -2.86 -5.85 11.74
CA VAL A 46 -4.26 -6.20 11.56
C VAL A 46 -4.43 -6.82 10.17
N ILE A 47 -5.11 -7.97 10.09
CA ILE A 47 -5.36 -8.67 8.83
C ILE A 47 -6.85 -8.79 8.56
N ILE A 48 -7.29 -8.20 7.44
CA ILE A 48 -8.64 -8.28 6.90
C ILE A 48 -8.59 -9.09 5.60
N ASN A 49 -9.09 -10.32 5.65
CA ASN A 49 -9.19 -11.18 4.49
C ASN A 49 -10.23 -12.29 4.76
N LEU A 50 -10.87 -12.79 3.71
CA LEU A 50 -11.84 -13.89 3.82
C LEU A 50 -11.14 -15.23 4.10
N GLN A 51 -9.94 -15.42 3.57
CA GLN A 51 -9.18 -16.66 3.68
C GLN A 51 -8.06 -16.55 4.72
N LYS A 52 -7.64 -17.69 5.27
CA LYS A 52 -6.47 -17.76 6.16
C LYS A 52 -5.21 -17.27 5.46
N THR A 53 -4.34 -16.61 6.21
CA THR A 53 -3.02 -16.16 5.74
C THR A 53 -1.91 -16.82 6.55
N PRO A 54 -0.68 -16.94 6.01
CA PRO A 54 0.46 -17.50 6.75
C PRO A 54 0.86 -16.72 8.02
N TYR A 55 0.34 -15.49 8.19
CA TYR A 55 0.71 -14.58 9.27
C TYR A 55 -0.42 -14.36 10.27
N ASP A 56 -1.50 -15.14 10.19
CA ASP A 56 -2.65 -15.01 11.10
C ASP A 56 -2.24 -15.16 12.58
N ASP A 57 -1.26 -16.00 12.90
CA ASP A 57 -0.76 -16.21 14.27
C ASP A 57 0.11 -15.05 14.80
N GLN A 58 0.59 -14.18 13.91
CA GLN A 58 1.44 -13.03 14.27
C GLN A 58 0.66 -11.72 14.36
N CYS A 59 -0.59 -11.70 13.88
CA CYS A 59 -1.39 -10.48 13.90
C CYS A 59 -2.05 -10.24 15.27
N ALA A 60 -2.20 -8.97 15.63
CA ALA A 60 -2.90 -8.56 16.84
C ALA A 60 -4.42 -8.66 16.70
N LEU A 61 -4.94 -8.54 15.47
CA LEU A 61 -6.37 -8.64 15.17
C LEU A 61 -6.59 -9.26 13.79
N ARG A 62 -7.45 -10.28 13.74
CA ARG A 62 -7.83 -10.99 12.52
C ARG A 62 -9.32 -10.84 12.24
N ILE A 63 -9.69 -10.30 11.08
CA ILE A 63 -11.09 -10.08 10.68
C ILE A 63 -11.43 -10.86 9.40
N TYR A 64 -12.30 -11.86 9.53
CA TYR A 64 -12.80 -12.67 8.41
C TYR A 64 -14.05 -12.04 7.79
N ALA A 65 -13.87 -11.00 6.98
CA ALA A 65 -14.96 -10.28 6.32
C ALA A 65 -14.51 -9.64 5.00
N ARG A 66 -15.47 -9.11 4.24
CA ARG A 66 -15.18 -8.32 3.03
C ARG A 66 -14.55 -6.99 3.45
N CYS A 67 -13.50 -6.57 2.73
CA CYS A 67 -12.77 -5.33 3.07
C CYS A 67 -13.69 -4.11 3.06
N ASP A 68 -14.60 -4.02 2.08
CA ASP A 68 -15.52 -2.88 1.95
C ASP A 68 -16.46 -2.74 3.15
N GLU A 69 -16.95 -3.85 3.72
CA GLU A 69 -17.81 -3.82 4.91
C GLU A 69 -17.04 -3.33 6.13
N VAL A 70 -15.81 -3.84 6.32
CA VAL A 70 -14.94 -3.43 7.42
C VAL A 70 -14.59 -1.95 7.28
N MET A 71 -14.19 -1.50 6.10
CA MET A 71 -13.85 -0.10 5.87
C MET A 71 -15.05 0.82 6.01
N SER A 72 -16.25 0.39 5.62
CA SER A 72 -17.47 1.18 5.85
C SER A 72 -17.75 1.38 7.36
N MET A 73 -17.55 0.34 8.17
CA MET A 73 -17.68 0.43 9.62
C MET A 73 -16.60 1.31 10.24
N VAL A 74 -15.33 1.17 9.81
CA VAL A 74 -14.21 1.99 10.27
C VAL A 74 -14.44 3.47 9.94
N MET A 75 -14.86 3.78 8.72
CA MET A 75 -15.13 5.16 8.31
C MET A 75 -16.27 5.78 9.12
N LYS A 76 -17.31 5.00 9.43
CA LYS A 76 -18.39 5.43 10.34
C LYS A 76 -17.87 5.73 11.74
N GLU A 77 -17.02 4.86 12.30
CA GLU A 77 -16.44 5.05 13.63
C GLU A 77 -15.50 6.26 13.70
N LEU A 78 -14.73 6.50 12.63
CA LEU A 78 -13.86 7.67 12.50
C LEU A 78 -14.62 8.96 12.14
N ASN A 79 -15.93 8.89 11.95
CA ASN A 79 -16.78 10.00 11.49
C ASN A 79 -16.28 10.62 10.18
N LEU A 80 -15.82 9.78 9.25
CA LEU A 80 -15.35 10.15 7.92
C LEU A 80 -16.32 9.68 6.84
N THR A 81 -16.55 10.53 5.84
CA THR A 81 -17.35 10.18 4.66
C THR A 81 -16.49 9.50 3.60
N ILE A 82 -16.98 8.41 3.01
CA ILE A 82 -16.33 7.79 1.85
C ILE A 82 -16.59 8.69 0.63
N PRO A 83 -15.54 9.24 -0.01
CA PRO A 83 -15.72 10.11 -1.17
C PRO A 83 -16.27 9.33 -2.36
N GLN A 84 -17.09 9.96 -3.20
CA GLN A 84 -17.46 9.38 -4.48
C GLN A 84 -16.25 9.37 -5.42
N TYR A 85 -16.03 8.23 -6.07
CA TYR A 85 -15.06 8.12 -7.14
C TYR A 85 -15.42 9.11 -8.25
N THR A 86 -14.44 9.93 -8.64
CA THR A 86 -14.50 10.79 -9.81
C THR A 86 -13.45 10.30 -10.77
N ASP A 87 -13.81 10.16 -12.04
CA ASP A 87 -12.82 9.87 -13.09
C ASP A 87 -11.81 11.02 -13.13
N LEU A 88 -10.58 10.72 -12.72
CA LEU A 88 -9.53 11.72 -12.51
C LEU A 88 -9.06 12.36 -13.82
N LYS A 89 -9.47 11.85 -15.00
CA LYS A 89 -9.11 12.34 -16.34
C LYS A 89 -7.69 12.94 -16.38
N LEU A 90 -6.72 12.22 -15.81
CA LEU A 90 -5.37 12.74 -15.59
C LEU A 90 -4.70 13.14 -16.91
N TRP A 91 -5.07 12.46 -18.01
CA TRP A 91 -4.65 12.78 -19.37
C TRP A 91 -5.14 14.15 -19.87
N ALA A 92 -6.21 14.70 -19.29
CA ALA A 92 -6.78 15.99 -19.62
C ALA A 92 -6.32 17.11 -18.67
N ASP A 93 -5.67 16.76 -17.56
CA ASP A 93 -5.10 17.72 -16.62
C ASP A 93 -3.71 18.12 -17.12
N THR A 94 -3.63 19.31 -17.73
CA THR A 94 -2.40 19.86 -18.29
C THR A 94 -1.32 20.06 -17.23
N GLN A 95 -1.69 20.38 -15.98
CA GLN A 95 -0.74 20.55 -14.89
C GLN A 95 -0.16 19.20 -14.49
N TRP A 96 -1.02 18.20 -14.28
CA TRP A 96 -0.57 16.84 -13.97
C TRP A 96 0.29 16.25 -15.08
N MET A 97 -0.08 16.44 -16.35
CA MET A 97 0.70 15.98 -17.50
C MET A 97 2.08 16.65 -17.54
N THR A 98 2.14 17.95 -17.29
CA THR A 98 3.41 18.69 -17.23
C THR A 98 4.28 18.18 -16.09
N ASP A 99 3.71 18.01 -14.89
CA ASP A 99 4.43 17.51 -13.72
C ASP A 99 4.88 16.05 -13.93
N PHE A 100 4.05 15.22 -14.58
CA PHE A 100 4.37 13.84 -14.90
C PHE A 100 5.50 13.75 -15.92
N GLU A 101 5.49 14.54 -17.00
CA GLU A 101 6.55 14.56 -18.00
C GLU A 101 7.89 15.07 -17.45
N GLN A 102 7.85 16.08 -16.56
CA GLN A 102 9.05 16.63 -15.93
C GLN A 102 9.69 15.63 -14.96
N ASN A 103 8.88 14.96 -14.14
CA ASN A 103 9.36 14.08 -13.09
C ASN A 103 9.55 12.63 -13.59
N TRP A 104 8.76 12.18 -14.57
CA TRP A 104 8.79 10.83 -15.15
C TRP A 104 8.87 10.87 -16.68
N PRO A 105 10.01 11.31 -17.25
CA PRO A 105 10.18 11.33 -18.70
C PRO A 105 9.98 9.95 -19.32
N PHE A 106 9.42 9.91 -20.53
CA PHE A 106 9.16 8.66 -21.24
C PHE A 106 10.49 7.97 -21.57
N ARG A 107 10.73 6.80 -20.98
CA ARG A 107 11.96 6.03 -21.16
C ARG A 107 11.84 5.05 -22.33
N THR A 108 12.90 4.92 -23.10
CA THR A 108 13.03 3.97 -24.20
C THR A 108 13.73 2.70 -23.74
N ALA A 109 13.55 1.58 -24.45
CA ALA A 109 14.09 0.27 -24.09
C ALA A 109 15.64 0.23 -23.88
N GLY A 110 16.36 1.26 -24.34
CA GLY A 110 17.81 1.40 -24.14
C GLY A 110 18.22 2.13 -22.85
N ASP A 111 17.28 2.75 -22.14
CA ASP A 111 17.58 3.50 -20.92
C ASP A 111 17.90 2.54 -19.76
N THR A 112 18.80 2.91 -18.87
CA THR A 112 19.27 2.06 -17.75
C THR A 112 18.72 2.48 -16.39
N ASP A 113 18.00 3.59 -16.35
CA ASP A 113 17.56 4.31 -15.15
C ASP A 113 16.03 4.23 -14.95
N TRP A 114 15.40 3.20 -15.52
CA TRP A 114 13.96 2.89 -15.40
C TRP A 114 13.42 2.90 -13.97
N PHE A 115 14.27 2.56 -13.01
CA PHE A 115 13.89 2.42 -11.61
C PHE A 115 14.41 3.53 -10.72
N SER A 116 15.04 4.56 -11.27
CA SER A 116 15.63 5.67 -10.51
C SER A 116 14.60 6.62 -9.86
N GLY A 117 13.32 6.44 -10.17
CA GLY A 117 12.24 7.29 -9.66
C GLY A 117 12.13 8.62 -10.41
N ALA A 118 11.46 9.58 -9.77
CA ALA A 118 11.43 10.96 -10.27
C ALA A 118 12.79 11.65 -10.09
N ILE A 119 13.11 12.54 -11.02
CA ILE A 119 14.31 13.39 -10.99
C ILE A 119 14.21 14.37 -9.81
#